data_AF-A0AA87ZUB2-F1
#
_entry.id   AF-A0AA87ZUB2-F1
#
_cell.length_a   1.000
_cell.length_b   1.000
_cell.length_c   1.000
_cell.angle_alpha   90.00
_cell.angle_beta   90.00
_cell.angle_gamma   90.00
#
_symmetry.space_group_name_H-M   'P 1'
#
loop_
_entity.id
_entity.type
_entity.pdbx_description
1 polymer ?
#
loop_
_entity_poly.entity_id
_entity_poly.type
_entity_poly.pdbx_seq_one_letter_code
_entity_poly.pdbx_strand_id
1 'polypeptide(L)'
;MASTAVQTASLKRRDSLAAREEDKLVITPLGAGNEVGRSCVYMSYKSKTVLFDCGIHPAYSGMAALPYFDEIDPSTVDVLLITQYIKQIISLAL
;
A
#
# COMPACT_ATOMS: atom_id res chain seq x y z
N MET A 1 50.33 -8.27 13.89
CA MET A 1 49.60 -8.01 12.62
C MET A 1 48.68 -9.19 12.32
N ALA A 2 47.48 -9.26 12.90
CA ALA A 2 46.46 -10.25 12.52
C ALA A 2 45.10 -9.87 13.13
N SER A 3 44.27 -9.08 12.43
CA SER A 3 42.81 -8.99 12.70
C SER A 3 42.06 -8.13 11.67
N THR A 4 42.19 -8.38 10.37
CA THR A 4 41.42 -7.63 9.34
C THR A 4 40.63 -8.49 8.35
N ALA A 5 40.72 -9.83 8.41
CA ALA A 5 40.07 -10.70 7.42
C ALA A 5 38.59 -11.07 7.73
N VAL A 6 38.05 -10.72 8.90
CA VAL A 6 36.70 -11.16 9.33
C VAL A 6 35.59 -10.15 8.95
N GLN A 7 35.92 -8.90 8.60
CA GLN A 7 34.91 -7.84 8.46
C GLN A 7 34.20 -7.77 7.09
N THR A 8 34.82 -8.25 6.01
CA THR A 8 34.30 -8.08 4.64
C THR A 8 33.14 -9.02 4.27
N ALA A 9 33.06 -10.21 4.87
CA ALA A 9 32.01 -11.18 4.56
C ALA A 9 30.64 -10.84 5.20
N SER A 10 30.65 -10.14 6.33
CA SER A 10 29.45 -9.75 7.09
C SER A 10 28.68 -8.59 6.44
N LEU A 11 29.38 -7.70 5.73
CA LEU A 11 28.77 -6.57 5.02
C LEU A 11 28.07 -7.03 3.73
N LYS A 12 28.72 -7.92 2.96
CA LYS A 12 28.17 -8.44 1.69
C LYS A 12 26.87 -9.26 1.86
N ARG A 13 26.68 -9.93 3.00
CA ARG A 13 25.42 -10.64 3.33
C ARG A 13 24.30 -9.70 3.77
N ARG A 14 24.62 -8.51 4.30
CA ARG A 14 23.61 -7.53 4.75
C ARG A 14 23.03 -6.76 3.56
N ASP A 15 23.86 -6.35 2.61
CA ASP A 15 23.40 -5.70 1.37
C ASP A 15 22.45 -6.59 0.57
N SER A 16 22.73 -7.89 0.50
CA SER A 16 21.88 -8.83 -0.25
C SER A 16 20.54 -9.14 0.43
N LEU A 17 20.42 -8.91 1.74
CA LEU A 17 19.16 -9.03 2.47
C LEU A 17 18.32 -7.75 2.32
N ALA A 18 18.95 -6.58 2.42
CA ALA A 18 18.28 -5.30 2.21
C ALA A 18 17.72 -5.18 0.78
N ALA A 19 18.50 -5.57 -0.23
CA ALA A 19 18.05 -5.58 -1.62
C ALA A 19 16.83 -6.50 -1.86
N ARG A 20 16.71 -7.59 -1.11
CA ARG A 20 15.56 -8.51 -1.20
C ARG A 20 14.29 -7.96 -0.54
N GLU A 21 14.42 -7.12 0.49
CA GLU A 21 13.27 -6.41 1.05
C GLU A 21 12.75 -5.34 0.09
N GLU A 22 13.64 -4.64 -0.62
CA GLU A 22 13.23 -3.63 -1.60
C GLU A 22 12.47 -4.23 -2.79
N ASP A 23 12.80 -5.45 -3.20
CA ASP A 23 12.09 -6.16 -4.27
C ASP A 23 10.76 -6.81 -3.81
N LYS A 24 10.30 -6.53 -2.60
CA LYS A 24 9.01 -7.01 -2.09
C LYS A 24 7.86 -6.14 -2.61
N LEU A 25 6.98 -6.74 -3.40
CA LEU A 25 5.67 -6.17 -3.73
C LEU A 25 4.68 -6.54 -2.62
N VAL A 26 4.07 -5.54 -2.00
CA VAL A 26 3.01 -5.71 -1.00
C VAL A 26 1.72 -5.16 -1.56
N ILE A 27 0.65 -5.95 -1.45
CA ILE A 27 -0.71 -5.59 -1.83
C ILE A 27 -1.60 -5.80 -0.61
N THR A 28 -2.28 -4.75 -0.20
CA THR A 28 -3.16 -4.75 0.97
C THR A 28 -4.52 -4.22 0.54
N PRO A 29 -5.56 -5.08 0.47
CA PRO A 29 -6.93 -4.61 0.25
C PRO A 29 -7.42 -3.86 1.50
N LEU A 30 -7.72 -2.57 1.35
CA LEU A 30 -8.35 -1.72 2.38
C LEU A 30 -9.87 -1.70 2.28
N GLY A 31 -10.41 -2.31 1.23
CA GLY A 31 -11.82 -2.56 1.01
C GLY A 31 -12.01 -3.44 -0.23
N ALA A 32 -13.19 -4.03 -0.39
CA ALA A 32 -13.45 -5.10 -1.38
C ALA A 32 -12.61 -6.38 -1.18
N GLY A 33 -11.96 -6.54 -0.02
CA GLY A 33 -11.27 -7.77 0.37
C GLY A 33 -12.29 -8.81 0.86
N ASN A 34 -12.72 -9.71 -0.03
CA ASN A 34 -13.80 -10.67 0.24
C ASN A 34 -15.16 -10.01 0.58
N GLU A 35 -15.40 -8.82 0.03
CA GLU A 35 -16.66 -8.08 0.11
C GLU A 35 -16.92 -7.32 -1.21
N VAL A 36 -18.11 -6.77 -1.40
CA VAL A 36 -18.45 -5.94 -2.57
C VAL A 36 -18.83 -4.53 -2.12
N GLY A 37 -18.03 -3.55 -2.54
CA GLY A 37 -18.17 -2.14 -2.13
C GLY A 37 -16.85 -1.60 -1.58
N ARG A 38 -16.75 -0.27 -1.43
CA ARG A 38 -15.55 0.43 -0.93
C ARG A 38 -14.22 -0.04 -1.53
N SER A 39 -14.17 -0.26 -2.85
CA SER A 39 -12.93 -0.71 -3.48
C SER A 39 -11.79 0.24 -3.16
N CYS A 40 -10.73 -0.32 -2.59
CA CYS A 40 -9.53 0.40 -2.23
C CYS A 40 -8.41 -0.62 -2.03
N VAL A 41 -7.38 -0.55 -2.86
CA VAL A 41 -6.24 -1.46 -2.79
C VAL A 41 -4.97 -0.64 -2.66
N TYR A 42 -4.27 -0.83 -1.55
CA TYR A 42 -2.96 -0.25 -1.31
C TYR A 42 -1.89 -1.16 -1.90
N MET A 43 -0.98 -0.60 -2.68
CA MET A 43 0.15 -1.33 -3.24
C MET A 43 1.44 -0.57 -2.97
N SER A 44 2.43 -1.24 -2.39
CA SER A 44 3.78 -0.70 -2.22
C SER A 44 4.81 -1.61 -2.87
N TYR A 45 5.72 -1.01 -3.63
CA TYR A 45 6.87 -1.68 -4.21
C TYR A 45 8.06 -0.73 -4.16
N LYS A 46 9.18 -1.18 -3.60
CA LYS A 46 10.34 -0.32 -3.32
C LYS A 46 9.89 0.91 -2.52
N SER A 47 10.27 2.10 -2.96
CA SER A 47 9.88 3.38 -2.36
C SER A 47 8.70 4.02 -3.09
N LYS A 48 7.82 3.21 -3.72
CA LYS A 48 6.65 3.69 -4.45
C LYS A 48 5.37 3.09 -3.91
N THR A 49 4.38 3.95 -3.75
CA THR A 49 3.07 3.62 -3.20
C THR A 49 1.98 4.07 -4.15
N VAL A 50 1.12 3.13 -4.53
CA VAL A 50 -0.03 3.38 -5.38
C VAL A 50 -1.29 2.97 -4.64
N LEU A 51 -2.29 3.84 -4.64
CA LEU A 51 -3.62 3.55 -4.15
C LEU A 51 -4.54 3.35 -5.36
N PHE A 52 -5.15 2.19 -5.47
CA PHE A 52 -6.14 1.89 -6.49
C PHE A 52 -7.54 2.02 -5.89
N ASP A 53 -8.33 2.95 -6.44
CA ASP A 53 -9.67 3.32 -5.99
C ASP A 53 -9.78 3.82 -4.54
N CYS A 54 -10.83 4.60 -4.29
CA CYS A 54 -11.28 5.06 -2.98
C CYS A 54 -12.81 5.04 -2.93
N GLY A 55 -13.41 3.89 -3.16
CA GLY A 55 -14.86 3.75 -3.24
C GLY A 55 -15.57 3.88 -1.89
N ILE A 56 -16.89 4.03 -1.91
CA ILE A 56 -17.76 3.98 -0.73
C ILE A 56 -18.59 2.69 -0.75
N HIS A 57 -18.77 2.06 0.41
CA HIS A 57 -19.61 0.88 0.54
C HIS A 57 -21.11 1.28 0.49
N PRO A 58 -21.90 0.77 -0.48
CA PRO A 58 -23.26 1.26 -0.74
C PRO A 58 -24.27 0.94 0.38
N ALA A 59 -24.02 -0.11 1.17
CA ALA A 59 -24.89 -0.53 2.26
C ALA A 59 -24.60 0.16 3.60
N TYR A 60 -23.55 0.98 3.69
CA TYR A 60 -23.17 1.68 4.92
C TYR A 60 -23.25 3.20 4.72
N SER A 61 -23.17 3.95 5.82
CA SER A 61 -23.21 5.42 5.79
C SER A 61 -22.16 6.01 6.74
N GLY A 62 -21.77 7.25 6.47
CA GLY A 62 -20.73 7.93 7.23
C GLY A 62 -19.38 7.21 7.15
N MET A 63 -18.60 7.27 8.24
CA MET A 63 -17.25 6.69 8.32
C MET A 63 -17.22 5.18 8.07
N ALA A 64 -18.28 4.44 8.45
CA ALA A 64 -18.34 2.99 8.27
C ALA A 64 -18.42 2.56 6.80
N ALA A 65 -18.72 3.48 5.89
CA ALA A 65 -18.78 3.23 4.45
C ALA A 65 -17.43 3.43 3.76
N LEU A 66 -16.45 4.03 4.43
CA LEU A 66 -15.12 4.27 3.87
C LEU A 66 -14.27 2.99 3.89
N PRO A 67 -13.22 2.93 3.06
CA PRO A 67 -12.12 1.99 3.25
C PRO A 67 -11.42 2.19 4.59
N TYR A 68 -10.64 1.19 5.01
CA TYR A 68 -9.81 1.24 6.23
C TYR A 68 -8.58 2.14 6.03
N PHE A 69 -8.78 3.45 5.88
CA PHE A 69 -7.70 4.43 5.70
C PHE A 69 -6.82 4.61 6.93
N ASP A 70 -7.30 4.20 8.10
CA ASP A 70 -6.60 4.14 9.37
C ASP A 70 -5.43 3.13 9.40
N GLU A 71 -5.41 2.16 8.47
CA GLU A 71 -4.33 1.19 8.31
C GLU A 71 -3.13 1.73 7.49
N ILE A 72 -3.27 2.90 6.87
CA ILE A 72 -2.23 3.51 6.04
C ILE A 72 -2.03 4.99 6.38
N ASP A 73 -0.89 5.57 5.96
CA ASP A 73 -0.72 7.02 5.92
C ASP A 73 -1.03 7.51 4.50
N PRO A 74 -2.14 8.24 4.26
CA PRO A 74 -2.46 8.78 2.94
C PRO A 74 -1.37 9.69 2.36
N SER A 75 -0.53 10.29 3.22
CA SER A 75 0.55 11.18 2.82
C SER A 75 1.67 10.46 2.06
N THR A 76 1.79 9.14 2.21
CA THR A 76 2.82 8.34 1.54
C THR A 76 2.40 7.84 0.16
N VAL A 77 1.15 8.10 -0.25
CA VAL A 77 0.62 7.67 -1.55
C VAL A 77 1.14 8.59 -2.65
N ASP A 78 1.95 8.05 -3.57
CA ASP A 78 2.47 8.82 -4.71
C ASP A 78 1.38 9.06 -5.78
N VAL A 79 0.53 8.05 -6.00
CA VAL A 79 -0.47 8.05 -7.08
C VAL A 79 -1.76 7.40 -6.61
N LEU A 80 -2.88 8.06 -6.86
CA LEU A 80 -4.24 7.52 -6.76
C LEU A 80 -4.78 7.24 -8.17
N LEU A 81 -5.08 5.98 -8.46
CA LEU A 81 -5.66 5.55 -9.73
C LEU A 81 -7.13 5.17 -9.53
N ILE A 82 -8.03 5.84 -10.24
CA ILE A 82 -9.47 5.53 -10.21
C ILE A 82 -9.82 4.74 -11.47
N THR A 83 -10.33 3.52 -11.30
CA THR A 83 -10.52 2.54 -12.38
C THR A 83 -11.79 2.80 -13.21
N GLN A 84 -12.92 3.05 -12.55
CA GLN A 84 -14.22 3.26 -13.18
C GLN A 84 -15.01 4.29 -12.38
N TYR A 85 -15.67 5.21 -13.09
CA TYR A 85 -16.65 6.11 -12.47
C TYR A 85 -17.93 5.33 -12.11
N ILE A 86 -18.02 4.88 -10.87
CA ILE A 86 -19.26 4.38 -10.26
C ILE A 86 -19.72 5.46 -9.28
N LYS A 87 -21.01 5.83 -9.31
CA LYS A 87 -21.60 6.99 -8.58
C LYS A 87 -21.21 7.09 -7.09
N GLN A 88 -20.78 6.02 -6.43
CA GLN A 88 -20.28 6.04 -5.05
C GLN A 88 -18.93 6.78 -4.86
N ILE A 89 -18.11 6.99 -5.89
CA ILE A 89 -16.80 7.69 -5.75
C ILE A 89 -16.97 9.22 -5.61
N ILE A 90 -18.05 9.80 -6.15
CA ILE A 90 -18.19 11.26 -6.30
C ILE A 90 -18.95 11.92 -5.16
N SER A 91 -19.74 11.18 -4.38
CA SER A 91 -20.48 11.75 -3.24
C SER A 91 -19.58 12.27 -2.11
N LEU A 92 -18.26 12.00 -2.15
CA LEU A 92 -17.28 12.57 -1.20
C LEU A 92 -16.51 13.77 -1.77
N ALA A 93 -16.58 14.02 -3.08
CA ALA A 93 -15.79 15.05 -3.77
C ALA A 93 -16.62 16.25 -4.26
N LEU A 94 -17.95 16.23 -4.06
CA LEU A 94 -18.91 17.30 -4.31
C LEU A 94 -19.88 17.42 -3.14
#